data_AF-A0A7S1JI89-F1
#
_entry.id   AF-A0A7S1JI89-F1
#
_cell.length_a   1.000
_cell.length_b   1.000
_cell.length_c   1.000
_cell.angle_alpha   90.00
_cell.angle_beta   90.00
_cell.angle_gamma   90.00
#
_symmetry.space_group_name_H-M   'P 1'
#
loop_
_entity.id
_entity.type
_entity.pdbx_description
1 polymer ?
#
loop_
_entity_poly.entity_id
_entity_poly.type
_entity_poly.pdbx_seq_one_letter_code
_entity_poly.pdbx_strand_id
1 'polypeptide(L)'
;MGAIMCLNANKMQRHIMCSGSTDETVKVWDIEKAACVHTYTHHTDKVQCVRWHPIEQPVLLSAAYDKSVAVLDVRVDQSGTKGGQGIVRAPLSADSECAVWDRH
;
A
#
# COMPACT_ATOMS: atom_id res chain seq x y z
N MET A 1 9.52 -5.70 -15.49
CA MET A 1 10.36 -5.08 -14.44
C MET A 1 9.94 -3.62 -14.34
N GLY A 2 9.26 -3.23 -13.27
CA GLY A 2 8.82 -1.85 -13.04
C GLY A 2 9.81 -1.08 -12.17
N ALA A 3 9.83 0.24 -12.29
CA ALA A 3 10.59 1.11 -11.41
C ALA A 3 9.86 1.25 -10.07
N ILE A 4 10.61 1.29 -8.97
CA ILE A 4 10.06 1.62 -7.65
C ILE A 4 9.86 3.13 -7.59
N MET A 5 8.61 3.57 -7.46
CA MET A 5 8.25 4.99 -7.44
C MET A 5 8.26 5.55 -6.03
N CYS A 6 7.95 4.71 -5.03
CA CYS A 6 7.86 5.13 -3.64
C CYS A 6 8.23 4.02 -2.68
N LEU A 7 8.77 4.43 -1.52
CA LEU A 7 9.14 3.57 -0.41
C LEU A 7 8.70 4.23 0.90
N ASN A 8 8.21 3.44 1.85
CA ASN A 8 7.84 3.95 3.18
C ASN A 8 8.09 2.90 4.26
N ALA A 9 8.73 3.31 5.36
CA ALA A 9 8.95 2.45 6.52
C ALA A 9 7.81 2.56 7.52
N ASN A 10 7.43 1.44 8.12
CA ASN A 10 6.45 1.42 9.20
C ASN A 10 7.11 2.01 10.47
N LYS A 11 6.55 3.08 11.00
CA LYS A 11 7.13 3.78 12.16
C LYS A 11 7.04 2.97 13.45
N MET A 12 6.05 2.08 13.54
CA MET A 12 5.81 1.26 14.74
C MET A 12 6.53 -0.09 14.65
N GLN A 13 6.75 -0.61 13.44
CA GLN A 13 7.48 -1.86 13.19
C GLN A 13 8.70 -1.59 12.31
N ARG A 14 9.87 -1.38 12.93
CA ARG A 14 11.10 -0.91 12.26
C ARG A 14 11.61 -1.83 11.14
N HIS A 15 11.29 -3.12 11.19
CA HIS A 15 11.69 -4.09 10.18
C HIS A 15 10.70 -4.20 9.01
N ILE A 16 9.57 -3.48 9.06
CA ILE A 16 8.54 -3.52 8.01
C ILE A 16 8.65 -2.28 7.12
N MET A 17 8.74 -2.50 5.82
CA MET A 17 8.72 -1.46 4.79
C MET A 17 7.67 -1.80 3.73
N CYS A 18 7.20 -0.78 3.02
CA CYS A 18 6.37 -0.96 1.84
C CYS A 18 6.94 -0.19 0.64
N SER A 19 6.59 -0.66 -0.55
CA SER A 19 7.01 -0.08 -1.82
C SER A 19 5.84 -0.03 -2.81
N GLY A 20 5.74 1.04 -3.59
CA GLY A 20 4.87 1.13 -4.76
C GLY A 20 5.72 1.19 -6.05
N SER A 21 5.24 0.55 -7.10
CA SER A 21 5.98 0.35 -8.34
C SER A 21 5.15 0.66 -9.59
N THR A 22 5.83 0.90 -10.71
CA THR A 22 5.20 1.02 -12.03
C THR A 22 4.72 -0.31 -12.60
N ASP A 23 4.98 -1.42 -11.90
CA ASP A 23 4.39 -2.74 -12.22
C ASP A 23 3.00 -2.94 -11.59
N GLU A 24 2.38 -1.85 -11.12
CA GLU A 24 1.02 -1.82 -10.55
C GLU A 24 0.94 -2.53 -9.18
N THR A 25 2.09 -2.92 -8.59
CA THR A 25 2.12 -3.61 -7.31
C THR A 25 2.45 -2.70 -6.12
N VAL A 26 1.80 -2.99 -5.01
CA VAL A 26 2.19 -2.55 -3.68
C VAL A 26 2.79 -3.76 -2.96
N LYS A 27 4.02 -3.66 -2.49
CA LYS A 27 4.69 -4.75 -1.76
C LYS A 27 4.99 -4.35 -0.34
N VAL A 28 4.92 -5.31 0.56
CA VAL A 28 5.32 -5.19 1.96
C VAL A 28 6.48 -6.15 2.21
N TRP A 29 7.52 -5.62 2.84
CA TRP A 29 8.81 -6.26 3.03
C TRP A 29 9.13 -6.37 4.51
N ASP A 30 9.63 -7.54 4.90
CA ASP A 30 10.28 -7.78 6.18
C ASP A 30 11.78 -7.79 5.93
N ILE A 31 12.45 -6.76 6.46
CA ILE A 31 13.88 -6.52 6.28
C ILE A 31 14.70 -7.54 7.08
N GLU A 32 14.23 -7.99 8.24
CA GLU A 32 14.94 -8.98 9.05
C GLU A 32 15.01 -10.32 8.34
N LYS A 33 13.93 -10.68 7.62
CA LYS A 33 13.87 -11.90 6.79
C LYS A 33 14.38 -11.67 5.36
N ALA A 34 14.73 -10.44 5.00
CA ALA A 34 15.05 -10.02 3.63
C ALA A 34 14.03 -10.53 2.59
N ALA A 35 12.75 -10.52 2.94
CA ALA A 35 11.70 -11.20 2.18
C ALA A 35 10.49 -10.29 1.93
N CYS A 36 9.87 -10.46 0.76
CA CYS A 36 8.57 -9.87 0.46
C CYS A 36 7.49 -10.70 1.19
N VAL A 37 6.80 -10.08 2.15
CA VAL A 37 5.76 -10.76 2.94
C VAL A 37 4.42 -10.71 2.21
N HIS A 38 4.09 -9.57 1.61
CA HIS A 38 2.85 -9.39 0.87
C HIS A 38 3.07 -8.67 -0.46
N THR A 39 2.30 -9.06 -1.47
CA THR A 39 2.18 -8.35 -2.75
C THR A 39 0.70 -8.11 -3.01
N TYR A 40 0.34 -6.85 -3.23
CA TYR A 40 -1.01 -6.42 -3.55
C TYR A 40 -1.04 -5.88 -4.98
N THR A 41 -2.03 -6.33 -5.75
CA THR A 41 -2.22 -6.00 -7.18
C THR A 41 -3.59 -5.36 -7.41
N HIS A 42 -4.04 -4.53 -6.46
CA HIS A 42 -5.37 -3.91 -6.52
C HIS A 42 -5.43 -2.64 -7.38
N HIS A 43 -4.27 -2.07 -7.73
CA HIS A 43 -4.15 -0.96 -8.67
C HIS A 43 -4.05 -1.47 -10.10
N THR A 44 -4.53 -0.66 -11.05
CA THR A 44 -4.51 -0.99 -12.49
C THR A 44 -3.59 -0.05 -13.29
N ASP A 45 -2.77 0.74 -12.60
CA ASP A 45 -1.77 1.63 -13.18
C ASP A 45 -0.67 1.89 -12.13
N LYS A 46 0.35 2.66 -12.49
CA LYS A 46 1.54 2.96 -11.69
C LYS A 46 1.18 3.46 -10.31
N VAL A 47 1.68 2.77 -9.29
CA VAL A 47 1.54 3.19 -7.90
C VAL A 47 2.55 4.29 -7.62
N GLN A 48 2.06 5.50 -7.37
CA GLN A 48 2.91 6.66 -7.14
C GLN A 48 3.27 6.86 -5.69
N CYS A 49 2.37 6.48 -4.78
CA CYS A 49 2.55 6.75 -3.37
C CYS A 49 2.06 5.59 -2.50
N VAL A 50 2.85 5.26 -1.48
CA VAL A 50 2.48 4.38 -0.39
C VAL A 50 2.86 5.02 0.94
N ARG A 51 1.99 4.92 1.95
CA ARG A 51 2.23 5.54 3.26
C ARG A 51 1.59 4.76 4.39
N TRP A 52 2.42 4.30 5.32
CA TRP A 52 1.94 3.72 6.57
C TRP A 52 1.16 4.75 7.38
N HIS A 53 0.08 4.30 7.99
CA HIS A 53 -0.66 5.13 8.92
C HIS A 53 0.22 5.47 10.14
N PRO A 54 0.20 6.72 10.63
CA PRO A 54 1.14 7.17 11.66
C PRO A 54 0.87 6.59 13.05
N ILE A 55 -0.36 6.15 13.33
CA ILE A 55 -0.82 5.67 14.65
C ILE A 55 -1.21 4.17 14.58
N GLU A 56 -2.22 3.84 13.77
CA GLU A 56 -2.60 2.45 13.47
C GLU A 56 -1.50 1.70 12.70
N GLN A 57 -0.92 0.67 13.31
CA GLN A 57 0.21 -0.06 12.76
C GLN A 57 -0.04 -0.80 11.42
N PRO A 58 -1.21 -1.44 11.20
CA PRO A 58 -1.38 -2.32 10.05
C PRO A 58 -1.99 -1.61 8.84
N VAL A 59 -2.31 -0.33 8.95
CA VAL A 59 -3.04 0.40 7.92
C VAL A 59 -2.06 1.06 6.97
N LEU A 60 -2.24 0.79 5.68
CA LEU A 60 -1.43 1.31 4.59
C LEU A 60 -2.31 2.05 3.59
N LEU A 61 -1.91 3.29 3.28
CA LEU A 61 -2.48 4.07 2.20
C LEU A 61 -1.66 3.84 0.93
N SER A 62 -2.35 3.72 -0.20
CA SER A 62 -1.76 3.64 -1.53
C SER A 62 -2.54 4.51 -2.50
N ALA A 63 -1.83 5.11 -3.46
CA ALA A 63 -2.38 6.00 -4.47
C ALA A 63 -1.66 5.77 -5.80
N ALA A 64 -2.42 5.75 -6.89
CA ALA A 64 -1.92 5.41 -8.20
C ALA A 64 -2.46 6.33 -9.32
N TYR A 65 -1.91 6.15 -10.52
CA TYR A 65 -2.37 6.81 -11.75
C TYR A 65 -3.70 6.24 -12.27
N ASP A 66 -4.25 5.20 -11.65
CA ASP A 66 -5.55 4.63 -11.99
C ASP A 66 -6.74 5.46 -11.48
N LYS A 67 -6.48 6.71 -11.06
CA LYS A 67 -7.44 7.62 -10.43
C LYS A 67 -8.13 6.97 -9.23
N SER A 68 -7.38 6.21 -8.44
CA SER A 68 -7.88 5.64 -7.19
C SER A 68 -6.87 5.75 -6.06
N VAL A 69 -7.41 5.83 -4.85
CA VAL A 69 -6.67 5.60 -3.61
C VAL A 69 -7.23 4.37 -2.95
N ALA A 70 -6.36 3.64 -2.25
CA ALA A 70 -6.76 2.48 -1.49
C ALA A 70 -6.16 2.53 -0.09
N VAL A 71 -6.97 2.21 0.89
CA VAL A 71 -6.55 1.96 2.27
C VAL A 71 -6.66 0.47 2.50
N LEU A 72 -5.62 -0.15 3.03
CA LEU A 72 -5.63 -1.57 3.33
C LEU A 72 -5.09 -1.91 4.72
N ASP A 73 -5.65 -2.96 5.35
CA ASP A 73 -5.11 -3.57 6.57
C ASP A 73 -4.24 -4.78 6.18
N VAL A 74 -2.94 -4.70 6.43
CA VAL A 74 -1.98 -5.72 6.02
C VAL A 74 -2.06 -7.03 6.81
N ARG A 75 -2.81 -7.08 7.92
CA ARG A 75 -3.00 -8.30 8.73
C ARG A 75 -4.13 -9.17 8.20
N VAL A 76 -5.05 -8.59 7.44
CA VAL A 76 -6.20 -9.32 6.91
C VAL A 76 -5.69 -10.26 5.82
N ASP A 77 -5.71 -11.55 6.12
CA ASP A 77 -5.28 -12.58 5.19
C ASP A 77 -6.18 -12.57 3.95
N GLN A 78 -5.56 -12.66 2.78
CA GLN A 78 -6.26 -12.79 1.50
C GLN A 78 -6.82 -14.21 1.28
N SER A 79 -6.56 -15.16 2.19
CA SER A 79 -6.81 -16.59 1.99
C SER A 79 -8.21 -17.12 2.31
N GLY A 80 -9.18 -16.32 2.76
CA GLY A 80 -10.43 -16.87 3.31
C GLY A 80 -11.73 -16.23 2.82
N THR A 81 -12.47 -16.95 1.97
CA THR A 81 -13.94 -17.03 1.94
C THR A 81 -14.75 -15.82 2.45
N LYS A 82 -15.34 -15.08 1.51
CA LYS A 82 -16.57 -14.25 1.63
C LYS A 82 -16.63 -13.27 2.81
N GLY A 83 -16.33 -11.99 2.53
CA GLY A 83 -17.01 -10.88 3.23
C GLY A 83 -16.14 -9.73 3.72
N GLY A 84 -15.12 -9.31 2.97
CA GLY A 84 -14.39 -8.08 3.25
C GLY A 84 -12.98 -8.17 2.72
N GLN A 85 -12.76 -7.79 1.46
CA GLN A 85 -11.43 -7.46 0.99
C GLN A 85 -10.89 -6.43 1.98
N GLY A 86 -9.78 -6.70 2.68
CA GLY A 86 -9.15 -5.76 3.62
C GLY A 86 -8.59 -4.50 2.94
N ILE A 87 -9.09 -4.17 1.76
CA ILE A 87 -8.70 -3.08 0.86
C ILE A 87 -9.97 -2.29 0.54
N VAL A 88 -10.03 -1.07 1.03
CA VAL A 88 -11.06 -0.09 0.70
C VAL A 88 -10.51 0.81 -0.39
N ARG A 89 -11.13 0.81 -1.58
CA ARG A 89 -10.76 1.69 -2.70
C ARG A 89 -11.75 2.82 -2.83
N ALA A 90 -11.24 4.02 -3.09
CA ALA A 90 -12.04 5.21 -3.42
C ALA A 90 -11.56 5.81 -4.75
N PRO A 91 -12.47 6.14 -5.67
CA PRO A 91 -12.13 6.81 -6.91
C PRO A 91 -11.76 8.28 -6.68
N LEU A 92 -10.91 8.81 -7.56
CA LEU A 92 -10.52 10.21 -7.64
C LEU A 92 -10.98 10.79 -8.99
N SER A 93 -11.13 12.11 -9.05
CA SER A 93 -11.45 12.83 -10.29
C SER A 93 -10.23 13.08 -11.18
N ALA A 94 -9.02 12.92 -10.66
CA ALA A 94 -7.75 13.18 -11.33
C ALA A 94 -6.67 12.18 -10.88
N ASP A 95 -5.57 12.16 -11.61
CA ASP A 95 -4.42 11.29 -11.31
C ASP A 95 -3.77 11.74 -9.99
N SER A 96 -3.31 10.76 -9.20
CA SER A 96 -2.69 11.02 -7.91
C SER A 96 -1.19 10.88 -7.97
N GLU A 97 -0.48 11.94 -7.56
CA GLU A 97 0.98 11.94 -7.45
C GLU A 97 1.44 11.57 -6.03
N CYS A 98 0.65 11.93 -5.02
CA CYS A 98 1.00 11.73 -3.62
C CYS A 98 -0.27 11.66 -2.76
N ALA A 99 -0.19 10.91 -1.68
CA ALA A 99 -1.21 10.88 -0.64
C ALA A 99 -0.59 10.97 0.75
N VAL A 100 -1.31 11.61 1.67
CA VAL A 100 -0.89 11.81 3.07
C VAL A 100 -2.05 11.50 4.01
N TRP A 101 -1.71 10.98 5.18
CA TRP A 101 -2.65 10.90 6.29
C TRP A 101 -2.75 12.27 6.94
N ASP A 102 -3.98 12.78 7.06
CA ASP A 102 -4.25 13.95 7.91
C ASP A 102 -4.10 13.54 9.39
N ARG A 103 -3.61 14.45 10.22
CA ARG A 103 -3.33 14.22 11.66
C ARG A 103 -4.34 14.92 12.57
N HIS A 104 -5.55 15.16 12.08
CA HIS A 104 -6.57 15.89 12.83
C HIS A 104 -6.85 15.27 14.20
#